data_AF-A0A522ETT3-F1
#
_entry.id   AF-A0A522ETT3-F1
#
_cell.length_a   1.000
_cell.length_b   1.000
_cell.length_c   1.000
_cell.angle_alpha   90.00
_cell.angle_beta   90.00
_cell.angle_gamma   90.00
#
_symmetry.space_group_name_H-M   'P 1'
#
loop_
_entity.id
_entity.type
_entity.pdbx_description
1 polymer ?
#
loop_
_entity_poly.entity_id
_entity_poly.type
_entity_poly.pdbx_seq_one_letter_code
_entity_poly.pdbx_strand_id
1 'polypeptide(L)'
;MGDSDHSLQILKLILEDLEKNHNIQPNDAIRLASNSEDPAIPISIFVQELTVLEAVTKHLHEHHKLRFVEIAELLARSPRSVWGSYRIAEKRHPAQLPIDPRAIRIPVKKFSHDALSPSQVLVMILSDEHKIRLPDIAELLHRDNRTIWTMYNSGKKRLQREERK
;
A
#
# COMPACT_ATOMS: atom_id res chain seq x y z
N MET A 1 -22.68 34.38 -5.01
CA MET A 1 -22.81 33.24 -5.94
C MET A 1 -21.42 32.93 -6.44
N GLY A 2 -20.78 31.98 -5.76
CA GLY A 2 -19.33 31.87 -5.69
C GLY A 2 -18.78 30.73 -6.55
N ASP A 3 -17.46 30.77 -6.73
CA ASP A 3 -16.55 29.85 -7.44
C ASP A 3 -16.97 28.36 -7.53
N SER A 4 -17.68 27.85 -6.52
CA SER A 4 -18.19 26.49 -6.47
C SER A 4 -19.23 26.17 -7.56
N ASP A 5 -20.04 27.15 -7.97
CA ASP A 5 -21.15 26.93 -8.92
C ASP A 5 -20.62 26.74 -10.36
N HIS A 6 -19.58 27.50 -10.73
CA HIS A 6 -18.86 27.33 -12.00
C HIS A 6 -18.11 25.98 -12.06
N SER A 7 -17.48 25.57 -10.96
CA SER A 7 -16.78 24.30 -10.89
C SER A 7 -17.72 23.11 -11.10
N LEU A 8 -18.94 23.16 -10.53
CA LEU A 8 -19.96 22.14 -10.73
C LEU A 8 -20.46 22.10 -12.19
N GLN A 9 -20.58 23.27 -12.81
CA GLN A 9 -21.00 23.39 -14.21
C GLN A 9 -19.97 22.78 -15.17
N ILE A 10 -18.68 23.06 -14.94
CA ILE A 10 -17.58 22.47 -15.70
C ILE A 10 -17.56 20.94 -15.51
N LEU A 11 -17.68 20.46 -14.27
CA LEU A 11 -17.70 19.03 -13.98
C LEU A 11 -18.84 18.32 -14.71
N LYS A 12 -20.04 18.91 -14.73
CA LYS A 12 -21.21 18.35 -15.42
C LYS A 12 -20.97 18.22 -16.92
N LEU A 13 -20.40 19.26 -17.54
CA LEU A 13 -20.07 19.25 -18.98
C LEU A 13 -19.07 18.14 -19.33
N ILE A 14 -18.05 17.94 -18.49
CA ILE A 14 -17.04 16.89 -18.68
C ILE A 14 -17.67 15.50 -18.56
N LEU A 15 -18.55 15.27 -17.57
CA LEU A 15 -19.21 13.97 -17.39
C LEU A 15 -20.13 13.61 -18.57
N GLU A 16 -20.86 14.59 -19.10
CA GLU A 16 -21.73 14.37 -20.27
C GLU A 16 -20.93 14.04 -21.54
N ASP A 17 -19.76 14.65 -21.73
CA ASP A 17 -18.85 14.37 -22.84
C ASP A 17 -18.28 12.95 -22.76
N LEU A 18 -17.80 12.55 -21.58
CA LEU A 18 -17.27 11.22 -21.32
C LEU A 18 -18.32 10.11 -21.54
N GLU A 19 -19.57 10.37 -21.17
CA GLU A 19 -20.66 9.40 -21.39
C GLU A 19 -21.00 9.27 -22.87
N LYS A 20 -21.15 10.38 -23.60
CA LYS A 20 -21.60 10.38 -25.00
C LYS A 20 -20.52 9.94 -25.99
N ASN A 21 -19.29 10.38 -25.78
CA ASN A 21 -18.21 10.24 -26.77
C ASN A 21 -17.25 9.10 -26.44
N HIS A 22 -17.17 8.69 -25.17
CA HIS A 22 -16.24 7.67 -24.70
C HIS A 22 -16.93 6.46 -24.05
N ASN A 23 -18.27 6.46 -23.95
CA ASN A 23 -19.08 5.41 -23.31
C ASN A 23 -18.63 5.13 -21.86
N ILE A 24 -18.15 6.15 -21.16
CA ILE A 24 -17.70 6.07 -19.78
C ILE A 24 -18.82 6.59 -18.89
N GLN A 25 -19.36 5.72 -18.04
CA GLN A 25 -20.40 6.09 -17.09
C GLN A 25 -19.81 6.98 -15.98
N PRO A 26 -20.59 7.87 -15.34
CA PRO A 26 -20.07 8.79 -14.31
C PRO A 26 -19.32 8.10 -13.17
N ASN A 27 -19.75 6.90 -12.76
CA ASN A 27 -19.05 6.10 -11.75
C ASN A 27 -17.67 5.62 -12.23
N ASP A 28 -17.54 5.27 -13.51
CA ASP A 28 -16.27 4.86 -14.10
C ASP A 28 -15.40 6.08 -14.40
N ALA A 29 -15.98 7.23 -14.74
CA ALA A 29 -15.26 8.50 -14.83
C ALA A 29 -14.66 8.90 -13.48
N ILE A 30 -15.39 8.72 -12.37
CA ILE A 30 -14.82 8.91 -11.03
C ILE A 30 -13.67 7.93 -10.81
N ARG A 31 -13.79 6.65 -11.17
CA ARG A 31 -12.70 5.67 -11.02
C ARG A 31 -11.47 6.01 -11.87
N LEU A 32 -11.67 6.49 -13.08
CA LEU A 32 -10.63 6.89 -14.03
C LEU A 32 -9.97 8.22 -13.64
N ALA A 33 -10.76 9.21 -13.19
CA ALA A 33 -10.28 10.51 -12.70
C ALA A 33 -9.64 10.42 -11.30
N SER A 34 -10.12 9.46 -10.48
CA SER A 34 -9.41 9.01 -9.27
C SER A 34 -8.08 8.33 -9.61
N ASN A 35 -7.87 8.03 -10.89
CA ASN A 35 -6.61 7.65 -11.50
C ASN A 35 -5.83 6.66 -10.65
N SER A 36 -6.51 5.70 -10.01
CA SER A 36 -5.99 4.75 -9.02
C SER A 36 -4.54 5.05 -8.61
N GLU A 37 -4.29 6.18 -7.94
CA GLU A 37 -2.92 6.44 -7.49
C GLU A 37 -2.66 5.32 -6.51
N ASP A 38 -1.79 4.40 -6.92
CA ASP A 38 -1.42 3.27 -6.11
C ASP A 38 -1.00 3.83 -4.75
N PRO A 39 -1.82 3.65 -3.68
CA PRO A 39 -1.64 4.44 -2.49
C PRO A 39 -0.23 4.23 -1.98
N ALA A 40 0.49 5.31 -1.73
CA ALA A 40 1.89 5.19 -1.37
C ALA A 40 2.04 5.15 0.15
N ILE A 41 2.59 4.07 0.68
CA ILE A 41 2.73 3.80 2.10
C ILE A 41 4.02 4.44 2.61
N PRO A 42 3.98 5.36 3.59
CA PRO A 42 5.19 5.89 4.19
C PRO A 42 5.84 4.83 5.09
N ILE A 43 7.16 4.64 5.00
CA ILE A 43 7.88 3.66 5.81
C ILE A 43 7.75 3.90 7.32
N SER A 44 7.38 5.13 7.73
CA SER A 44 7.16 5.49 9.13
C SER A 44 6.07 4.65 9.79
N ILE A 45 5.13 4.08 9.04
CA ILE A 45 4.04 3.27 9.62
C ILE A 45 4.53 1.93 10.19
N PHE A 46 5.75 1.49 9.86
CA PHE A 46 6.27 0.18 10.23
C PHE A 46 6.86 0.20 11.64
N VAL A 47 5.98 0.11 12.64
CA VAL A 47 6.34 0.05 14.07
C VAL A 47 6.77 -1.36 14.52
N GLN A 48 7.45 -1.47 15.66
CA GLN A 48 8.06 -2.72 16.15
C GLN A 48 7.05 -3.86 16.32
N GLU A 49 5.89 -3.51 16.86
CA GLU A 49 4.85 -4.39 17.33
C GLU A 49 3.89 -4.87 16.25
N LEU A 50 4.01 -4.45 14.98
CA LEU A 50 3.13 -4.90 13.90
C LEU A 50 3.90 -5.68 12.84
N THR A 51 3.30 -6.67 12.21
CA THR A 51 3.85 -7.20 10.95
C THR A 51 3.66 -6.19 9.80
N VAL A 52 4.40 -6.36 8.70
CA VAL A 52 4.24 -5.46 7.54
C VAL A 52 2.81 -5.52 7.00
N LEU A 53 2.20 -6.70 6.90
CA LEU A 53 0.82 -6.84 6.44
C LEU A 53 -0.18 -6.18 7.40
N GLU A 54 0.02 -6.31 8.71
CA GLU A 54 -0.78 -5.64 9.74
C GLU A 54 -0.71 -4.12 9.61
N ALA A 55 0.50 -3.55 9.52
CA ALA A 55 0.71 -2.11 9.39
C ALA A 55 0.11 -1.57 8.08
N VAL A 56 0.40 -2.22 6.94
CA VAL A 56 -0.16 -1.83 5.63
C VAL A 56 -1.69 -1.86 5.65
N THR A 57 -2.27 -2.95 6.16
CA THR A 57 -3.73 -3.09 6.21
C THR A 57 -4.37 -2.02 7.10
N LYS A 58 -3.81 -1.79 8.29
CA LYS A 58 -4.31 -0.77 9.22
C LYS A 58 -4.23 0.63 8.60
N HIS A 59 -3.11 0.97 7.96
CA HIS A 59 -2.96 2.27 7.29
C HIS A 59 -3.96 2.46 6.15
N LEU A 60 -4.13 1.47 5.28
CA LEU A 60 -5.07 1.54 4.17
C LEU A 60 -6.54 1.68 4.64
N HIS A 61 -6.89 0.98 5.72
CA HIS A 61 -8.24 1.07 6.27
C HIS A 61 -8.49 2.39 7.01
N GLU A 62 -7.58 2.78 7.91
CA GLU A 62 -7.80 3.91 8.80
C GLU A 62 -7.49 5.26 8.14
N HIS A 63 -6.44 5.34 7.32
CA HIS A 63 -6.02 6.59 6.67
C HIS A 63 -6.66 6.77 5.30
N HIS A 64 -6.59 5.75 4.44
CA HIS A 64 -7.16 5.81 3.09
C HIS A 64 -8.65 5.45 3.01
N LYS A 65 -9.27 5.05 4.13
CA LYS A 65 -10.70 4.71 4.24
C LYS A 65 -11.15 3.61 3.27
N LEU A 66 -10.24 2.72 2.88
CA LEU A 66 -10.54 1.60 1.99
C LEU A 66 -11.30 0.49 2.73
N ARG A 67 -12.23 -0.14 2.02
CA ARG A 67 -12.94 -1.34 2.48
C ARG A 67 -12.00 -2.54 2.42
N PHE A 68 -12.21 -3.53 3.28
CA PHE A 68 -11.34 -4.73 3.30
C PHE A 68 -11.31 -5.50 1.98
N VAL A 69 -12.38 -5.45 1.19
CA VAL A 69 -12.42 -6.05 -0.17
C VAL A 69 -11.47 -5.30 -1.11
N GLU A 70 -11.44 -3.97 -1.07
CA GLU A 70 -10.55 -3.15 -1.89
C GLU A 70 -9.09 -3.34 -1.48
N ILE A 71 -8.82 -3.44 -0.17
CA ILE A 71 -7.47 -3.73 0.34
C ILE A 71 -7.02 -5.14 -0.09
N ALA A 72 -7.94 -6.11 -0.09
CA ALA A 72 -7.67 -7.47 -0.53
C ALA A 72 -7.28 -7.54 -2.01
N GLU A 73 -8.00 -6.81 -2.87
CA GLU A 73 -7.68 -6.66 -4.29
C GLU A 73 -6.31 -6.00 -4.48
N LEU A 74 -6.04 -4.89 -3.78
CA LEU A 74 -4.77 -4.16 -3.88
C LEU A 74 -3.55 -4.99 -3.45
N LEU A 75 -3.70 -5.84 -2.43
CA LEU A 75 -2.61 -6.64 -1.88
C LEU A 75 -2.54 -8.06 -2.48
N ALA A 76 -3.42 -8.40 -3.42
CA ALA A 76 -3.61 -9.78 -3.91
C ALA A 76 -3.75 -10.80 -2.76
N ARG A 77 -4.57 -10.45 -1.74
CA ARG A 77 -4.84 -11.31 -0.57
C ARG A 77 -6.32 -11.61 -0.44
N SER A 78 -6.66 -12.62 0.37
CA SER A 78 -8.07 -12.88 0.66
C SER A 78 -8.63 -11.82 1.63
N PRO A 79 -9.91 -11.41 1.48
CA PRO A 79 -10.56 -10.48 2.41
C PRO A 79 -10.51 -10.95 3.88
N ARG A 80 -10.56 -12.28 4.10
CA ARG A 80 -10.41 -12.87 5.44
C ARG A 80 -9.03 -12.62 6.04
N SER A 81 -7.97 -12.74 5.25
CA SER A 81 -6.59 -12.48 5.70
C SER A 81 -6.37 -11.00 6.01
N VAL A 82 -6.92 -10.11 5.18
CA VAL A 82 -6.90 -8.66 5.41
C VAL A 82 -7.63 -8.31 6.70
N TRP A 83 -8.88 -8.74 6.86
CA TRP A 83 -9.66 -8.48 8.08
C TRP A 83 -8.94 -9.00 9.33
N GLY A 84 -8.40 -10.23 9.28
CA GLY A 84 -7.63 -10.79 10.40
C GLY A 84 -6.40 -9.96 10.76
N SER A 85 -5.66 -9.50 9.74
CA SER A 85 -4.48 -8.63 9.93
C SER A 85 -4.87 -7.29 10.55
N TYR A 86 -5.97 -6.68 10.08
CA TYR A 86 -6.51 -5.46 10.68
C TYR A 86 -6.85 -5.65 12.16
N ARG A 87 -7.59 -6.71 12.52
CA ARG A 87 -8.01 -6.95 13.91
C ARG A 87 -6.83 -7.22 14.85
N ILE A 88 -5.80 -7.90 14.37
CA ILE A 88 -4.56 -8.09 15.12
C ILE A 88 -3.84 -6.73 15.30
N ALA A 89 -3.76 -5.93 14.24
CA ALA A 89 -3.14 -4.61 14.28
C ALA A 89 -3.86 -3.66 15.25
N GLU A 90 -5.18 -3.59 15.18
CA GLU A 90 -6.05 -2.82 16.08
C GLU A 90 -5.86 -3.24 17.55
N LYS A 91 -5.69 -4.54 17.82
CA LYS A 91 -5.45 -5.05 19.18
C LYS A 91 -4.03 -4.73 19.68
N ARG A 92 -3.00 -4.92 18.85
CA ARG A 92 -1.58 -4.76 19.24
C ARG A 92 -1.15 -3.31 19.24
N HIS A 93 -1.76 -2.48 18.41
CA HIS A 93 -1.50 -1.05 18.27
C HIS A 93 -2.82 -0.28 18.07
N PRO A 94 -3.56 0.00 19.17
CA PRO A 94 -4.85 0.72 19.09
C PRO A 94 -4.71 2.18 18.64
N ALA A 95 -3.54 2.79 18.84
CA ALA A 95 -3.27 4.16 18.41
C ALA A 95 -3.21 4.29 16.88
N GLN A 96 -3.22 5.53 16.39
CA GLN A 96 -2.98 5.81 14.98
C GLN A 96 -1.50 5.59 14.64
N LEU A 97 -1.23 5.02 13.46
CA LEU A 97 0.14 4.82 12.99
C LEU A 97 0.83 6.16 12.73
N PRO A 98 2.13 6.28 13.02
CA PRO A 98 2.87 7.51 12.74
C PRO A 98 3.05 7.70 11.23
N ILE A 99 2.65 8.87 10.73
CA ILE A 99 2.79 9.27 9.33
C ILE A 99 3.75 10.44 9.27
N ASP A 100 4.96 10.20 8.78
CA ASP A 100 5.92 11.26 8.47
C ASP A 100 5.80 11.65 6.98
N PRO A 101 5.42 12.91 6.66
CA PRO A 101 5.33 13.39 5.28
C PRO A 101 6.64 13.30 4.50
N ARG A 102 7.79 13.25 5.18
CA ARG A 102 9.13 13.19 4.58
C ARG A 102 9.66 11.77 4.43
N ALA A 103 8.95 10.78 4.96
CA ALA A 103 9.36 9.38 4.87
C ALA A 103 9.34 8.87 3.43
N ILE A 104 10.20 7.89 3.15
CA ILE A 104 10.16 7.11 1.90
C ILE A 104 8.77 6.53 1.74
N ARG A 105 8.20 6.63 0.53
CA ARG A 105 6.88 6.12 0.20
C ARG A 105 6.97 4.97 -0.78
N ILE A 106 6.30 3.88 -0.47
CA ILE A 106 6.30 2.64 -1.26
C ILE A 106 4.88 2.43 -1.83
N PRO A 107 4.72 2.34 -3.15
CA PRO A 107 3.42 2.07 -3.76
C PRO A 107 2.82 0.73 -3.28
N VAL A 108 1.53 0.70 -2.91
CA VAL A 108 0.85 -0.50 -2.37
C VAL A 108 0.96 -1.71 -3.29
N LYS A 109 0.86 -1.55 -4.61
CA LYS A 109 0.94 -2.67 -5.58
C LYS A 109 2.26 -3.42 -5.49
N LYS A 110 3.33 -2.81 -4.98
CA LYS A 110 4.57 -3.55 -4.71
C LYS A 110 4.36 -4.72 -3.72
N PHE A 111 3.42 -4.60 -2.80
CA PHE A 111 3.08 -5.62 -1.81
C PHE A 111 2.16 -6.73 -2.33
N SER A 112 1.65 -6.62 -3.56
CA SER A 112 0.78 -7.63 -4.21
C SER A 112 1.58 -8.79 -4.85
N HIS A 113 2.82 -9.02 -4.42
CA HIS A 113 3.69 -10.02 -5.01
C HIS A 113 3.31 -11.44 -4.58
N ASP A 114 3.08 -12.34 -5.54
CA ASP A 114 2.60 -13.70 -5.26
C ASP A 114 3.64 -14.59 -4.55
N ALA A 115 4.90 -14.53 -5.01
CA ALA A 115 5.98 -15.35 -4.45
C ALA A 115 6.59 -14.85 -3.12
N LEU A 116 6.43 -13.56 -2.80
CA LEU A 116 7.09 -12.90 -1.68
C LEU A 116 6.09 -12.52 -0.59
N SER A 117 6.52 -12.59 0.67
CA SER A 117 5.74 -11.99 1.75
C SER A 117 5.88 -10.47 1.75
N PRO A 118 4.90 -9.72 2.27
CA PRO A 118 5.00 -8.26 2.36
C PRO A 118 6.28 -7.77 3.06
N SER A 119 6.77 -8.49 4.07
CA SER A 119 8.03 -8.16 4.74
C SER A 119 9.26 -8.38 3.86
N GLN A 120 9.26 -9.45 3.06
CA GLN A 120 10.34 -9.68 2.08
C GLN A 120 10.35 -8.58 1.03
N VAL A 121 9.17 -8.24 0.48
CA VAL A 121 9.00 -7.13 -0.46
C VAL A 121 9.57 -5.82 0.11
N LEU A 122 9.16 -5.43 1.32
CA LEU A 122 9.63 -4.20 1.96
C LEU A 122 11.16 -4.15 2.05
N VAL A 123 11.78 -5.19 2.60
CA VAL A 123 13.23 -5.24 2.79
C VAL A 123 13.97 -5.23 1.45
N MET A 124 13.46 -5.95 0.45
CA MET A 124 14.06 -5.97 -0.88
C MET A 124 13.96 -4.61 -1.57
N ILE A 125 12.84 -3.90 -1.48
CA ILE A 125 12.71 -2.54 -2.04
C ILE A 125 13.69 -1.58 -1.37
N LEU A 126 13.77 -1.59 -0.04
CA LEU A 126 14.68 -0.71 0.68
C LEU A 126 16.16 -0.99 0.35
N SER A 127 16.53 -2.26 0.20
CA SER A 127 17.90 -2.66 -0.15
C SER A 127 18.21 -2.42 -1.63
N ASP A 128 17.38 -2.94 -2.53
CA ASP A 128 17.70 -3.06 -3.95
C ASP A 128 17.28 -1.82 -4.74
N GLU A 129 16.16 -1.16 -4.39
CA GLU A 129 15.69 0.06 -5.06
C GLU A 129 16.24 1.33 -4.37
N HIS A 130 16.20 1.39 -3.03
CA HIS A 130 16.67 2.56 -2.26
C HIS A 130 18.13 2.48 -1.79
N LYS A 131 18.84 1.37 -2.05
CA LYS A 131 20.27 1.18 -1.73
C LYS A 131 20.62 1.34 -0.25
N ILE A 132 19.66 1.08 0.64
CA ILE A 132 19.85 1.13 2.10
C ILE A 132 20.52 -0.16 2.56
N ARG A 133 21.54 -0.07 3.42
CA ARG A 133 22.23 -1.28 3.92
C ARG A 133 21.31 -2.02 4.90
N LEU A 134 21.41 -3.35 4.94
CA LEU A 134 20.56 -4.19 5.82
C LEU A 134 20.60 -3.78 7.31
N PRO A 135 21.75 -3.42 7.90
CA PRO A 135 21.78 -2.92 9.28
C PRO A 135 20.98 -1.62 9.45
N ASP A 136 21.08 -0.69 8.49
CA ASP A 136 20.35 0.58 8.53
C ASP A 136 18.83 0.33 8.34
N ILE A 137 18.44 -0.68 7.54
CA ILE A 137 17.03 -1.10 7.42
C ILE A 137 16.52 -1.67 8.77
N ALA A 138 17.36 -2.39 9.50
CA ALA A 138 17.01 -2.95 10.80
C ALA A 138 16.71 -1.84 11.81
N GLU A 139 17.54 -0.79 11.82
CA GLU A 139 17.30 0.42 12.63
C GLU A 139 16.03 1.15 12.17
N LEU A 140 15.88 1.37 10.87
CA LEU A 140 14.76 2.11 10.27
C LEU A 140 13.39 1.45 10.54
N LEU A 141 13.35 0.12 10.53
CA LEU A 141 12.13 -0.64 10.78
C LEU A 141 12.00 -1.10 12.24
N HIS A 142 12.93 -0.73 13.13
CA HIS A 142 12.96 -1.23 14.52
C HIS A 142 12.87 -2.77 14.58
N ARG A 143 13.73 -3.45 13.81
CA ARG A 143 13.81 -4.92 13.75
C ARG A 143 15.23 -5.37 14.04
N ASP A 144 15.36 -6.62 14.47
CA ASP A 144 16.67 -7.26 14.63
C ASP A 144 17.35 -7.46 13.26
N ASN A 145 18.66 -7.22 13.21
CA ASN A 145 19.44 -7.33 11.97
C ASN A 145 19.40 -8.75 11.37
N ARG A 146 19.35 -9.81 12.19
CA ARG A 146 19.21 -11.19 11.70
C ARG A 146 17.86 -11.42 11.05
N THR A 147 16.82 -10.75 11.54
CA THR A 147 15.47 -10.81 10.95
C THR A 147 15.48 -10.16 9.57
N ILE A 148 16.04 -8.95 9.44
CA ILE A 148 16.18 -8.27 8.15
C ILE A 148 17.01 -9.10 7.16
N TRP A 149 18.16 -9.62 7.60
CA TRP A 149 18.99 -10.48 6.75
C TRP A 149 18.25 -11.73 6.27
N THR A 150 17.50 -12.37 7.17
CA THR A 150 16.70 -13.57 6.84
C THR A 150 15.60 -13.22 5.83
N MET A 151 14.89 -12.11 6.01
CA MET A 151 13.88 -11.64 5.06
C MET A 151 14.49 -11.38 3.68
N TYR A 152 15.60 -10.65 3.61
CA TYR A 152 16.31 -10.37 2.36
C TYR A 152 16.76 -11.65 1.64
N ASN A 153 17.52 -12.51 2.34
CA ASN A 153 18.12 -13.70 1.74
C ASN A 153 17.06 -14.73 1.31
N SER A 154 16.02 -14.93 2.15
CA SER A 154 14.92 -15.84 1.80
C SER A 154 14.07 -15.30 0.65
N GLY A 155 13.84 -13.99 0.57
CA GLY A 155 13.16 -13.34 -0.55
C GLY A 155 13.93 -13.50 -1.86
N LYS A 156 15.23 -13.19 -1.85
CA LYS A 156 16.11 -13.36 -3.02
C LYS A 156 16.14 -14.81 -3.53
N LYS A 157 16.22 -15.80 -2.63
CA LYS A 157 16.16 -17.22 -2.99
C LYS A 157 14.81 -17.62 -3.60
N ARG A 158 13.71 -16.98 -3.20
CA ARG A 158 12.38 -17.25 -3.78
C ARG A 158 12.26 -16.68 -5.19
N LEU A 159 12.72 -15.44 -5.42
CA LEU A 159 12.74 -14.87 -6.79
C LEU A 159 13.57 -15.72 -7.75
N GLN A 160 14.77 -16.15 -7.33
CA GLN A 160 15.60 -17.04 -8.14
C GLN A 160 14.96 -18.39 -8.48
N ARG A 161 14.02 -18.87 -7.66
CA ARG A 161 13.27 -20.12 -7.93
C ARG A 161 12.12 -19.88 -8.90
N GLU A 162 11.47 -18.72 -8.83
CA GLU A 162 10.42 -18.34 -9.78
C GLU A 162 10.98 -18.09 -11.18
N GLU A 163 12.13 -17.43 -11.30
CA GLU A 163 12.81 -17.19 -12.60
C GLU A 163 13.27 -18.47 -13.32
N ARG A 164 13.29 -19.61 -12.62
CA ARG A 164 13.71 -20.92 -13.16
C ARG A 164 12.55 -21.81 -13.59
N LYS A 165 11.30 -21.40 -13.30
CA LYS A 165 10.08 -22.14 -13.70
C LYS A 165 9.61 -21.66 -15.06
#